data_AF-A0A920JF87-F1
#
_entry.id   AF-A0A920JF87-F1
#
_cell.length_a   1.000
_cell.length_b   1.000
_cell.length_c   1.000
_cell.angle_alpha   90.00
_cell.angle_beta   90.00
_cell.angle_gamma   90.00
#
_symmetry.space_group_name_H-M   'P 1'
#
loop_
_entity.id
_entity.type
_entity.pdbx_description
1 polymer ?
#
loop_
_entity_poly.entity_id
_entity_poly.type
_entity_poly.pdbx_seq_one_letter_code
_entity_poly.pdbx_strand_id
1 'polypeptide(L)'
;MSRLSEENLRIANEIIDRYPIRKSALIPLLHLAQEQEGWVTDEAMNHIAEIIGITPAEVLGTCSFYEMFKRKPLTVNTKSTFVTEYLAIY
;
A
#
# COMPACT_ATOMS: atom_id res chain seq x y z
N MET A 1 -1.11 5.18 15.09
CA MET A 1 -2.09 4.17 14.69
C MET A 1 -2.43 4.49 13.27
N SER A 2 -2.11 3.65 12.28
CA SER A 2 -2.47 3.98 10.91
C SER A 2 -3.01 2.77 10.18
N ARG A 3 -4.30 2.51 10.46
CA ARG A 3 -5.20 1.88 9.51
C ARG A 3 -5.47 2.86 8.35
N LEU A 4 -5.83 2.32 7.18
CA LEU A 4 -6.36 3.12 6.07
C LEU A 4 -7.49 4.05 6.54
N SER A 5 -7.43 5.31 6.14
CA SER A 5 -8.49 6.31 6.39
C SER A 5 -9.81 5.89 5.73
N GLU A 6 -10.93 6.48 6.14
CA GLU A 6 -12.24 6.19 5.54
C GLU A 6 -12.28 6.46 4.02
N GLU A 7 -11.60 7.51 3.57
CA GLU A 7 -11.46 7.81 2.14
C GLU A 7 -10.62 6.76 1.42
N ASN A 8 -9.46 6.40 1.98
CA ASN A 8 -8.60 5.37 1.40
C ASN A 8 -9.24 3.99 1.44
N LEU A 9 -10.16 3.72 2.38
CA LEU A 9 -10.96 2.51 2.40
C LEU A 9 -11.94 2.44 1.22
N ARG A 10 -12.58 3.55 0.84
CA ARG A 10 -13.40 3.58 -0.38
C ARG A 10 -12.56 3.26 -1.60
N ILE A 11 -11.42 3.95 -1.76
CA ILE A 11 -10.50 3.75 -2.88
C ILE A 11 -9.97 2.30 -2.89
N ALA A 12 -9.64 1.73 -1.73
CA ALA A 12 -9.22 0.35 -1.59
C ALA A 12 -10.27 -0.64 -2.11
N ASN A 13 -11.55 -0.46 -1.75
CA ASN A 13 -12.63 -1.30 -2.25
C ASN A 13 -12.81 -1.16 -3.77
N GLU A 14 -12.76 0.08 -4.30
CA GLU A 14 -12.82 0.31 -5.75
C GLU A 14 -11.64 -0.35 -6.49
N ILE A 15 -10.43 -0.32 -5.91
CA ILE A 15 -9.27 -1.03 -6.46
C ILE A 15 -9.55 -2.53 -6.49
N ILE A 16 -10.03 -3.11 -5.39
CA ILE A 16 -10.28 -4.55 -5.27
C ILE A 16 -11.31 -5.01 -6.30
N ASP A 17 -12.39 -4.26 -6.50
CA ASP A 17 -13.46 -4.60 -7.43
C ASP A 17 -13.00 -4.60 -8.90
N ARG A 18 -11.91 -3.89 -9.22
CA ARG A 18 -11.31 -3.93 -10.57
C ARG A 18 -10.55 -5.22 -10.88
N TYR A 19 -10.21 -6.03 -9.87
CA TYR A 19 -9.47 -7.27 -10.07
C TYR A 19 -10.37 -8.50 -9.89
N PRO A 20 -10.33 -9.46 -10.83
CA PRO A 20 -11.08 -10.72 -10.67
C PRO A 20 -10.58 -11.56 -9.49
N ILE A 21 -9.34 -11.33 -9.04
CA ILE A 21 -8.70 -12.00 -7.91
C ILE A 21 -8.27 -10.92 -6.92
N ARG A 22 -8.82 -10.94 -5.70
CA ARG A 22 -8.53 -9.93 -4.66
C ARG A 22 -7.04 -9.81 -4.32
N LYS A 23 -6.30 -10.92 -4.34
CA LYS A 23 -4.85 -10.94 -4.10
C LYS A 23 -4.07 -10.09 -5.11
N SER A 24 -4.56 -9.92 -6.34
CA SER A 24 -3.91 -9.07 -7.35
C SER A 24 -3.99 -7.58 -7.02
N ALA A 25 -4.93 -7.17 -6.16
CA ALA A 25 -5.04 -5.80 -5.66
C ALA A 25 -3.97 -5.45 -4.60
N LEU A 26 -3.14 -6.41 -4.16
CA LEU A 26 -2.21 -6.20 -3.05
C LEU A 26 -1.19 -5.08 -3.31
N ILE A 27 -0.64 -5.00 -4.51
CA ILE A 27 0.33 -3.95 -4.90
C ILE A 27 -0.31 -2.55 -4.86
N PRO A 28 -1.44 -2.28 -5.55
CA PRO A 28 -2.05 -0.95 -5.49
C PRO A 28 -2.55 -0.58 -4.08
N LEU A 29 -2.96 -1.55 -3.26
CA LEU A 29 -3.33 -1.30 -1.86
C LEU A 29 -2.12 -0.92 -0.99
N LEU A 30 -0.97 -1.57 -1.18
CA LEU A 30 0.28 -1.21 -0.50
C LEU A 30 0.77 0.17 -0.92
N HIS A 31 0.58 0.55 -2.20
CA HIS A 31 0.87 1.91 -2.67
C HIS A 31 -0.01 2.94 -1.95
N LEU A 32 -1.31 2.70 -1.85
CA LEU A 32 -2.24 3.59 -1.15
C LEU A 32 -1.86 3.77 0.33
N ALA A 33 -1.49 2.68 1.01
CA ALA A 33 -1.00 2.75 2.38
C ALA A 33 0.30 3.57 2.51
N GLN A 34 1.22 3.44 1.56
CA GLN A 34 2.45 4.21 1.52
C GLN A 34 2.21 5.70 1.22
N GLU A 35 1.25 6.03 0.36
CA GLU A 35 0.90 7.42 0.06
C GLU A 35 0.28 8.13 1.27
N GLN A 36 -0.48 7.41 2.09
CA GLN A 36 -1.10 7.97 3.29
C GLN A 36 -0.06 8.46 4.33
N GLU A 37 0.99 7.68 4.57
CA GLU A 37 1.92 7.93 5.68
C GLU A 37 3.37 8.21 5.21
N GLY A 38 3.68 8.05 3.92
CA GLY A 38 5.03 8.05 3.36
C GLY A 38 5.79 6.73 3.50
N TRP A 39 5.18 5.74 4.15
CA TRP A 39 5.73 4.40 4.44
C TRP A 39 4.59 3.43 4.77
N VAL A 40 4.82 2.14 4.56
CA VAL A 40 3.87 1.08 4.88
C VAL A 40 4.04 0.66 6.34
N THR A 41 3.04 0.95 7.17
CA THR A 41 3.00 0.54 8.57
C THR A 41 2.52 -0.91 8.74
N ASP A 42 2.89 -1.55 9.84
CA ASP A 42 2.43 -2.92 10.14
C ASP A 42 0.89 -2.97 10.34
N GLU A 43 0.28 -1.91 10.89
CA GLU A 43 -1.18 -1.81 10.99
C GLU A 43 -1.87 -1.70 9.63
N ALA A 44 -1.31 -0.93 8.69
CA ALA A 44 -1.84 -0.84 7.33
C ALA A 44 -1.76 -2.20 6.61
N MET A 45 -0.66 -2.94 6.79
CA MET A 45 -0.54 -4.30 6.22
C MET A 45 -1.55 -5.27 6.80
N ASN A 46 -1.77 -5.24 8.13
CA ASN A 46 -2.79 -6.06 8.78
C ASN A 46 -4.19 -5.73 8.24
N HIS A 47 -4.49 -4.43 8.09
CA HIS A 47 -5.78 -4.00 7.59
C HIS A 47 -5.99 -4.41 6.12
N ILE A 48 -4.98 -4.28 5.27
CA ILE A 48 -5.03 -4.76 3.89
C ILE A 48 -5.30 -6.27 3.87
N ALA A 49 -4.61 -7.04 4.71
CA ALA A 49 -4.79 -8.49 4.83
C ALA A 49 -6.25 -8.86 5.18
N GLU A 50 -6.86 -8.15 6.13
CA GLU A 50 -8.27 -8.30 6.52
C GLU A 50 -9.22 -8.07 5.32
N ILE A 51 -8.98 -7.01 4.53
CA ILE A 51 -9.87 -6.63 3.42
C ILE A 51 -9.80 -7.64 2.27
N ILE A 52 -8.59 -8.07 1.88
CA ILE A 52 -8.42 -9.00 0.75
C ILE A 52 -8.56 -10.47 1.15
N GLY A 53 -8.57 -10.76 2.45
CA GLY A 53 -8.75 -12.11 3.00
C GLY A 53 -7.50 -12.99 2.90
N ILE A 54 -6.31 -12.42 3.10
CA ILE A 54 -5.05 -13.18 3.15
C ILE A 54 -4.37 -13.01 4.51
N THR A 55 -3.25 -13.72 4.72
CA THR A 55 -2.50 -13.56 5.97
C THR A 55 -1.62 -12.30 5.95
N PRO A 56 -1.42 -11.62 7.09
CA PRO A 56 -0.44 -10.53 7.18
C PRO A 56 0.97 -10.95 6.76
N ALA A 57 1.34 -12.23 6.97
CA ALA A 57 2.61 -12.78 6.52
C ALA A 57 2.76 -12.79 5.00
N GLU A 58 1.68 -13.02 4.25
CA GLU A 58 1.71 -12.92 2.79
C GLU A 58 1.86 -11.46 2.34
N VAL A 59 1.13 -10.53 2.97
CA VAL A 59 1.29 -9.08 2.71
C VAL A 59 2.72 -8.64 2.97
N LEU A 60 3.28 -9.09 4.09
CA LEU A 60 4.66 -8.85 4.49
C LEU A 60 5.66 -9.40 3.47
N GLY A 61 5.44 -10.62 2.99
CA GLY A 61 6.26 -11.25 1.98
C GLY A 61 6.28 -10.45 0.68
N THR A 62 5.11 -10.01 0.21
CA THR A 62 5.00 -9.14 -0.96
C THR A 62 5.68 -7.79 -0.73
N CYS A 63 5.41 -7.13 0.39
CA CYS A 63 6.01 -5.84 0.73
C CYS A 63 7.54 -5.91 0.81
N SER A 64 8.09 -7.04 1.28
CA SER A 64 9.54 -7.25 1.38
C SER A 64 10.17 -7.69 0.06
N PHE A 65 9.39 -8.29 -0.84
CA PHE A 65 9.83 -8.68 -2.18
C PHE A 65 10.00 -7.48 -3.12
N TYR A 66 9.15 -6.45 -2.98
CA TYR A 66 9.21 -5.24 -3.80
C TYR A 66 9.93 -4.10 -3.07
N GLU A 67 11.15 -3.76 -3.52
CA GLU A 67 12.00 -2.72 -2.90
C GLU A 67 11.40 -1.29 -2.87
N MET A 68 10.35 -1.06 -3.66
CA MET A 68 9.61 0.21 -3.72
C MET A 68 8.86 0.53 -2.43
N PHE A 69 8.49 -0.50 -1.64
CA PHE A 69 7.77 -0.30 -0.39
C PHE A 69 8.74 -0.05 0.77
N LYS A 70 8.57 1.11 1.41
CA LYS A 70 9.35 1.51 2.57
C LYS A 70 8.60 1.12 3.82
N ARG A 71 9.25 0.35 4.70
CA ARG A 71 8.69 -0.13 5.98
C ARG A 71 9.20 0.62 7.19
N LYS A 72 10.00 1.66 6.98
CA LYS A 72 10.49 2.57 8.01
C LYS A 72 10.31 4.01 7.52
N PRO A 73 10.06 4.96 8.42
CA PRO A 73 9.91 6.34 8.00
C PRO A 73 11.26 6.77 7.46
N LEU A 74 11.26 7.35 6.26
CA LEU A 74 12.47 7.91 5.72
C LEU A 74 12.85 9.11 6.60
N THR A 75 13.96 9.00 7.33
CA THR A 75 14.56 10.13 8.05
C THR A 75 15.22 11.09 7.05
N VAL A 76 14.45 11.64 6.11
CA VAL A 76 14.95 12.61 5.15
C VAL A 76 14.57 14.01 5.63
N ASN A 77 15.59 14.73 6.11
CA ASN A 77 15.51 16.15 6.43
C ASN A 77 15.53 16.98 5.14
N THR A 78 14.73 16.60 4.14
CA THR A 78 14.82 17.13 2.78
C THR A 78 13.42 17.21 2.20
N LYS A 79 12.89 18.44 2.17
CA LYS A 79 11.85 18.84 1.21
C LYS A 79 12.41 18.55 -0.19
N SER A 80 12.06 17.43 -0.79
CA SER A 80 12.41 17.14 -2.19
C SER A 80 11.21 16.52 -2.86
N THR A 81 10.43 17.43 -3.47
CA THR A 81 9.73 17.29 -4.75
C THR A 81 9.44 15.86 -5.20
N PHE A 82 8.21 15.41 -4.96
CA PHE A 82 7.65 14.24 -5.61
C PHE A 82 7.55 14.51 -7.11
N VAL A 83 8.41 13.86 -7.89
CA VAL A 83 8.23 13.66 -9.33
C VAL A 83 7.21 12.55 -9.52
N THR A 84 5.97 12.94 -9.82
CA THR A 84 4.92 12.08 -10.39
C THR A 84 5.29 11.74 -11.83
N GLU A 85 5.97 10.61 -12.04
CA GLU A 85 6.16 10.01 -13.38
C GLU A 85 6.34 8.49 -13.22
N TYR A 86 5.26 7.77 -12.92
CA TYR A 86 5.24 6.30 -13.03
C TYR A 86 3.84 5.76 -13.36
N LEU A 87 3.21 6.32 -14.39
CA LEU A 87 2.02 5.77 -15.05
C LEU A 87 2.16 5.98 -16.56
N ALA A 88 3.18 5.36 -17.15
CA ALA A 88 3.38 5.33 -18.60
C ALA A 88 4.05 4.04 -19.06
N ILE A 89 3.73 2.88 -18.45
CA ILE A 89 3.98 1.58 -19.08
C ILE A 89 2.91 0.61 -18.57
N TYR A 90 1.75 0.58 -19.22
CA TYR A 90 0.90 -0.57 -19.53
C TYR A 90 -0.36 -0.08 -20.26
#